data_AF-A0A5K1I1B8-F1
#
_entry.id   AF-A0A5K1I1B8-F1
#
_cell.length_a   1.000
_cell.length_b   1.000
_cell.length_c   1.000
_cell.angle_alpha   90.00
_cell.angle_beta   90.00
_cell.angle_gamma   90.00
#
_symmetry.space_group_name_H-M   'P 1'
#
loop_
_entity.id
_entity.type
_entity.pdbx_description
1 polymer ?
#
loop_
_entity_poly.entity_id
_entity_poly.type
_entity_poly.pdbx_seq_one_letter_code
_entity_poly.pdbx_strand_id
1 'polypeptide(L)' 'MTDQPQVATEQNQASQSITIDGVEYQLSDLSEEARAQVVNLRVTDQEIAKVKQQLAIYQTARAAYARSLSEKLPSKQAH' A
#
# COMPACT_ATOMS: atom_id res chain seq x y z
N MET A 1 24.01 10.08 -45.99
CA MET A 1 25.32 10.54 -45.48
C MET A 1 25.00 11.57 -44.40
N THR A 2 24.89 11.22 -43.13
CA THR A 2 25.39 10.03 -42.44
C THR A 2 24.53 9.87 -41.18
N ASP A 3 24.27 8.61 -40.87
CA ASP A 3 23.67 8.05 -39.67
C ASP A 3 23.74 8.94 -38.42
N GLN A 4 22.57 9.26 -37.86
CA GLN A 4 22.49 9.47 -36.42
C GLN A 4 22.60 8.10 -35.74
N PRO A 5 23.49 7.93 -34.75
CA PRO A 5 23.54 6.70 -33.99
C PRO A 5 22.24 6.58 -33.20
N GLN A 6 21.42 5.59 -33.54
CA GLN A 6 20.45 5.03 -32.62
C GLN A 6 21.26 4.48 -31.45
N VAL A 7 21.30 5.22 -30.34
CA VAL A 7 21.82 4.68 -29.08
C VAL A 7 20.83 3.61 -28.68
N ALA A 8 21.28 2.37 -28.84
CA ALA A 8 20.62 1.16 -28.46
C ALA A 8 20.07 1.27 -27.03
N THR A 9 18.75 1.35 -26.90
CA THR A 9 18.04 1.01 -25.67
C THR A 9 18.02 -0.52 -25.54
N GLU A 10 19.22 -1.11 -25.52
CA GLU A 10 19.40 -2.52 -25.21
C GLU A 10 19.46 -2.67 -23.69
N GLN A 11 18.53 -3.50 -23.18
CA GLN A 11 18.61 -4.18 -21.90
C GLN A 11 18.36 -3.34 -20.64
N ASN A 12 17.08 -3.16 -20.30
CA ASN A 12 16.70 -3.20 -18.88
C ASN A 12 15.65 -4.30 -18.66
N GLN A 13 16.02 -5.53 -19.00
CA GLN A 13 15.16 -6.72 -18.82
C GLN A 13 15.61 -7.64 -17.66
N ALA A 14 16.57 -7.27 -16.81
CA ALA A 14 17.16 -8.25 -15.89
C ALA A 14 17.50 -7.76 -14.46
N SER A 15 16.85 -6.72 -13.94
CA SER A 15 16.98 -6.39 -12.52
C SER A 15 15.72 -5.74 -11.98
N GLN A 16 14.62 -6.50 -11.95
CA GLN A 16 13.49 -6.14 -11.11
C GLN A 16 13.88 -6.51 -9.67
N SER A 17 14.45 -5.57 -8.93
CA SER A 17 14.71 -5.75 -7.51
C SER A 17 13.42 -5.51 -6.72
N ILE A 18 13.24 -6.25 -5.64
CA ILE A 18 12.11 -6.12 -4.73
C ILE A 18 12.61 -6.06 -3.32
N THR A 19 12.03 -5.15 -2.54
CA THR A 19 12.32 -5.07 -1.13
C THR A 19 11.27 -5.88 -0.37
N ILE A 20 11.71 -6.90 0.35
CA ILE A 20 10.89 -7.70 1.27
C ILE A 20 11.50 -7.51 2.66
N ASP A 21 10.71 -7.07 3.64
CA ASP A 21 11.15 -6.83 5.02
C ASP A 21 12.39 -5.93 5.16
N GLY A 22 12.55 -4.97 4.24
CA GLY A 22 13.69 -4.04 4.22
C GLY A 22 14.96 -4.59 3.57
N VAL A 23 14.93 -5.81 3.05
CA VAL A 23 16.03 -6.43 2.31
C VAL A 23 15.70 -6.45 0.82
N GLU A 24 16.65 -5.99 -0.01
CA GLU A 24 16.52 -5.98 -1.46
C GLU A 24 16.93 -7.33 -2.06
N TYR A 25 16.05 -7.92 -2.86
CA TYR A 25 16.25 -9.18 -3.57
C TYR A 25 16.04 -8.98 -5.07
N GLN A 26 16.87 -9.61 -5.89
CA GLN A 26 16.61 -9.65 -7.33
C GLN A 26 15.56 -10.71 -7.64
N LEU A 27 14.59 -10.39 -8.51
CA LEU A 27 13.57 -11.36 -8.96
C LEU A 27 14.18 -12.61 -9.62
N SER A 28 15.34 -12.45 -10.25
CA SER A 28 16.11 -13.53 -10.88
C SER A 28 16.64 -14.55 -9.88
N ASP A 29 16.90 -14.11 -8.64
CA ASP A 29 17.55 -14.90 -7.60
C ASP A 29 16.52 -15.67 -6.76
N LEU A 30 15.23 -15.35 -6.94
CA LEU A 30 14.13 -16.00 -6.24
C LEU A 30 13.71 -17.29 -6.96
N SER A 31 13.25 -18.29 -6.19
CA SER A 31 12.57 -19.44 -6.77
C SER A 31 11.19 -19.05 -7.30
N GLU A 32 10.57 -19.91 -8.12
CA GLU A 32 9.21 -19.67 -8.62
C GLU A 32 8.19 -19.60 -7.47
N GLU A 33 8.36 -20.44 -6.46
CA GLU A 33 7.54 -20.44 -5.26
C GLU A 33 7.72 -19.14 -4.47
N ALA A 34 8.96 -18.66 -4.32
CA ALA A 34 9.25 -17.40 -3.65
C ALA A 34 8.61 -16.21 -4.39
N ARG A 35 8.69 -16.17 -5.73
CA ARG A 35 8.01 -15.17 -6.54
C ARG A 35 6.49 -15.19 -6.34
N ALA A 36 5.88 -16.37 -6.30
CA ALA A 36 4.46 -16.50 -6.03
C ALA A 36 4.07 -15.95 -4.64
N GLN A 37 4.88 -16.22 -3.61
CA GLN A 37 4.62 -15.68 -2.27
C GLN A 37 4.77 -14.16 -2.20
N VAL A 38 5.73 -13.58 -2.94
CA VAL A 38 5.86 -12.11 -3.06
C VAL A 38 4.59 -11.49 -3.63
N VAL A 39 4.03 -12.10 -4.69
CA VAL A 39 2.80 -11.60 -5.29
C VAL A 39 1.65 -11.65 -4.28
N ASN A 40 1.50 -12.77 -3.58
CA ASN A 40 0.48 -12.91 -2.54
C ASN A 40 0.64 -11.87 -1.43
N LEU A 41 1.87 -11.62 -0.99
CA LEU A 41 2.18 -10.61 0.04
C LEU A 41 1.77 -9.22 -0.43
N ARG A 42 2.15 -8.83 -1.65
CA ARG A 42 1.78 -7.53 -2.23
C ARG A 42 0.28 -7.32 -2.34
N VAL A 43 -0.45 -8.34 -2.78
CA VAL A 43 -1.91 -8.28 -2.87
C VAL A 43 -2.51 -8.13 -1.47
N THR A 44 -2.00 -8.89 -0.50
CA THR A 44 -2.44 -8.80 0.90
C THR A 44 -2.21 -7.41 1.48
N ASP A 45 -1.03 -6.82 1.23
CA ASP A 45 -0.70 -5.46 1.69
C ASP A 45 -1.62 -4.40 1.08
N GLN A 46 -1.98 -4.54 -0.20
CA GLN A 46 -2.93 -3.65 -0.86
C GLN A 46 -4.33 -3.74 -0.22
N GLU A 47 -4.80 -4.95 0.09
CA GLU A 47 -6.08 -5.12 0.77
C GLU A 47 -6.04 -4.58 2.21
N ILE A 48 -4.94 -4.76 2.94
CA ILE A 48 -4.74 -4.14 4.26
C ILE A 48 -4.82 -2.61 4.16
N ALA A 49 -4.17 -2.01 3.16
CA ALA A 49 -4.21 -0.57 2.95
C ALA A 49 -5.63 -0.07 2.68
N LYS A 50 -6.39 -0.79 1.86
CA LYS A 50 -7.80 -0.52 1.55
C LYS A 50 -8.69 -0.61 2.78
N VAL A 51 -8.53 -1.65 3.61
CA VAL A 51 -9.28 -1.80 4.87
C VAL A 51 -8.94 -0.66 5.84
N LYS A 52 -7.66 -0.26 5.93
CA LYS A 52 -7.25 0.90 6.75
C LYS A 52 -7.92 2.19 6.29
N GLN A 53 -8.05 2.40 4.98
CA GLN A 53 -8.77 3.56 4.43
C GLN A 53 -10.25 3.53 4.82
N GLN A 54 -10.92 2.38 4.68
CA GLN A 54 -12.32 2.21 5.10
C GLN A 54 -12.47 2.46 6.61
N LEU A 55 -11.55 1.94 7.42
CA LEU A 55 -11.56 2.15 8.86
C LEU A 55 -11.48 3.64 9.22
N ALA A 56 -10.64 4.42 8.53
CA ALA A 56 -10.55 5.87 8.74
C ALA A 56 -11.87 6.61 8.46
N ILE A 57 -12.59 6.18 7.41
CA ILE A 57 -13.94 6.70 7.09
C ILE A 57 -14.91 6.38 8.24
N TYR A 58 -14.94 5.13 8.70
CA TYR A 58 -15.82 4.72 9.81
C TYR A 58 -15.48 5.42 11.13
N GLN A 59 -14.19 5.64 11.42
CA GLN A 59 -13.75 6.39 12.59
C GLN A 59 -14.25 7.85 12.55
N THR A 60 -14.21 8.48 11.38
CA THR A 60 -14.74 9.84 11.17
C THR A 60 -16.25 9.88 11.40
N ALA A 61 -17.00 8.94 10.80
CA ALA A 61 -18.45 8.84 11.01
C ALA A 61 -18.80 8.61 12.49
N ARG A 62 -18.09 7.70 13.17
CA ARG A 62 -18.26 7.46 14.61
C ARG A 62 -18.04 8.73 15.42
N ALA A 63 -16.99 9.48 15.13
CA ALA A 63 -16.70 10.74 15.83
C ALA A 63 -17.81 11.78 15.61
N ALA A 64 -18.35 11.89 14.39
CA ALA A 64 -19.48 12.77 14.09
C ALA A 64 -20.74 12.38 14.88
N TYR A 65 -21.07 11.08 14.93
CA TYR A 65 -22.21 10.59 15.71
C TYR A 65 -22.03 10.79 17.20
N ALA A 66 -20.82 10.58 17.73
CA ALA A 66 -20.51 10.83 19.14
C ALA A 66 -20.70 12.32 19.51
N ARG A 67 -20.23 13.24 18.66
CA ARG A 67 -20.43 14.69 18.85
C ARG A 67 -21.92 15.04 18.84
N SER A 68 -22.66 14.60 17.83
CA SER A 68 -24.11 14.86 17.75
C SER A 68 -24.88 14.28 18.93
N LEU A 69 -24.48 13.11 19.43
CA LEU A 69 -25.07 12.54 20.64
C LEU A 69 -24.74 13.42 21.87
N SER A 70 -23.49 13.84 22.03
CA SER A 70 -23.08 14.67 23.18
C SER A 70 -23.83 16.00 23.27
N GLU A 71 -24.18 16.60 22.13
CA GLU A 71 -24.99 17.84 22.06
C GLU A 71 -26.43 17.62 22.52
N LYS A 72 -26.95 16.39 22.40
CA LYS A 72 -28.32 16.02 22.79
C LYS A 72 -28.41 15.47 24.21
N LEU A 73 -27.27 15.12 24.82
CA LEU A 73 -27.24 14.66 26.19
C LEU A 73 -27.29 15.86 27.14
N PRO A 74 -28.03 15.76 28.25
CA PRO A 74 -28.00 16.81 29.27
C PRO A 74 -26.57 16.99 29.77
N SER A 75 -26.12 18.24 29.88
CA SER A 75 -24.79 18.54 30.42
C SER A 75 -24.66 17.90 31.80
N LYS A 76 -23.52 17.28 32.10
CA LYS A 76 -23.21 16.73 33.42
C LYS A 76 -22.89 17.85 34.44
N GLN A 77 -23.69 18.91 34.43
CA GLN A 77 -23.80 19.92 35.48
C GLN A 77 -25.24 19.86 36.02
N ALA A 78 -25.54 18.78 36.73
CA ALA A 78 -26.47 18.86 37.84
C ALA A 78 -25.61 19.17 39.06
N HIS A 79 -25.81 20.38 39.61
CA HIS A 79 -25.33 20.96 40.87
C HIS A 79 -24.12 20.34 41.60
#